data_AF-A0A7K4GMA8-F1
#
_entry.id   AF-A0A7K4GMA8-F1
#
_cell.length_a   1.000
_cell.length_b   1.000
_cell.length_c   1.000
_cell.angle_alpha   90.00
_cell.angle_beta   90.00
_cell.angle_gamma   90.00
#
_symmetry.space_group_name_H-M   'P 1'
#
loop_
_entity.id
_entity.type
_entity.pdbx_description
1 polymer ?
#
loop_
_entity_poly.entity_id
_entity_poly.type
_entity_poly.pdbx_seq_one_letter_code
_entity_poly.pdbx_strand_id
1 'polypeptide(L)'
;MVNIGLLGDISAGKTSILRLFVKYMKVGDIEKVEGGKKCTVVKTDFSGEATVPGGDKEDRLNQKETKTIHPNRVVFREDSSGKAHTIFAPGGDRARSVIRMGIITISRIATQIIAVFSCDRPLEKQFEFFRDVRFFPDNIFVCINKIDLIEKDAEKKVEEAKTKIEDFFKQRKISIKEYFITCAESVKGFEDVQTYNDHTAEMILKITINS
;
A
#
# COMPACT_ATOMS: atom_id res chain seq x y z
N MET A 1 -13.75 -11.71 -7.96
CA MET A 1 -12.51 -11.04 -8.42
C MET A 1 -12.49 -9.69 -7.76
N VAL A 2 -11.42 -9.36 -7.05
CA VAL A 2 -11.27 -8.06 -6.37
C VAL A 2 -10.11 -7.31 -7.01
N ASN A 3 -10.35 -6.05 -7.38
CA ASN A 3 -9.34 -5.14 -7.89
C ASN A 3 -9.00 -4.13 -6.80
N ILE A 4 -7.81 -4.22 -6.23
CA ILE A 4 -7.33 -3.32 -5.19
C ILE A 4 -6.51 -2.21 -5.84
N GLY A 5 -6.84 -0.95 -5.54
CA GLY A 5 -5.99 0.20 -5.83
C GLY A 5 -5.23 0.65 -4.59
N LEU A 6 -3.90 0.50 -4.57
CA LEU A 6 -3.01 1.09 -3.57
C LEU A 6 -2.73 2.54 -3.97
N LEU A 7 -3.40 3.51 -3.36
CA LEU A 7 -3.25 4.93 -3.72
C LEU A 7 -2.57 5.71 -2.61
N GLY A 8 -1.65 6.61 -2.94
CA GLY A 8 -0.92 7.43 -1.96
C GLY A 8 0.18 8.24 -2.62
N ASP A 9 0.72 9.21 -1.89
CA ASP A 9 1.76 10.13 -2.38
C ASP A 9 3.09 9.42 -2.72
N ILE A 10 4.02 10.16 -3.35
CA ILE A 10 5.39 9.71 -3.59
C ILE A 10 6.00 9.18 -2.28
N SER A 11 6.72 8.07 -2.35
CA SER A 11 7.42 7.47 -1.22
C SER A 11 6.55 7.05 -0.02
N ALA A 12 5.23 6.86 -0.20
CA ALA A 12 4.35 6.28 0.83
C ALA A 12 4.54 4.75 1.04
N GLY A 13 5.42 4.11 0.26
CA GLY A 13 5.73 2.67 0.40
C GLY A 13 4.75 1.71 -0.27
N LYS A 14 3.93 2.17 -1.22
CA LYS A 14 3.01 1.33 -2.02
C LYS A 14 3.72 0.15 -2.70
N THR A 15 4.89 0.42 -3.29
CA THR A 15 5.70 -0.60 -3.96
C THR A 15 6.30 -1.58 -2.95
N SER A 16 6.75 -1.09 -1.80
CA SER A 16 7.29 -1.92 -0.72
C SER A 16 6.22 -2.88 -0.18
N ILE A 17 5.00 -2.39 0.06
CA ILE A 17 3.82 -3.20 0.42
C ILE A 17 3.61 -4.32 -0.62
N LEU A 18 3.59 -3.97 -1.90
CA LEU A 18 3.34 -4.91 -2.98
C LEU A 18 4.44 -5.97 -3.10
N ARG A 19 5.71 -5.58 -2.96
CA ARG A 19 6.88 -6.47 -2.99
C ARG A 19 6.89 -7.40 -1.78
N LEU A 20 6.60 -6.88 -0.59
CA LEU A 20 6.52 -7.66 0.63
C LEU A 20 5.42 -8.72 0.51
N PHE A 21 4.22 -8.33 0.06
CA PHE A 21 3.13 -9.29 -0.17
C PHE A 21 3.53 -10.41 -1.15
N VAL A 22 4.22 -10.06 -2.25
CA VAL A 22 4.75 -11.06 -3.20
C VAL A 22 5.79 -11.98 -2.54
N LYS A 23 6.63 -11.46 -1.65
CA LYS A 23 7.60 -12.26 -0.88
C LYS A 23 6.87 -13.26 0.03
N TYR A 24 5.85 -12.82 0.77
CA TYR A 24 5.05 -13.71 1.63
C TYR A 24 4.44 -14.87 0.85
N MET A 25 3.88 -14.61 -0.34
CA MET A 25 3.34 -15.67 -1.21
C MET A 25 4.42 -16.62 -1.72
N LYS A 26 5.61 -16.13 -2.08
CA LYS A 26 6.68 -16.96 -2.64
C LYS A 26 7.40 -17.83 -1.60
N VAL A 27 7.56 -17.33 -0.38
CA VAL A 27 8.26 -18.04 0.71
C VAL A 27 7.30 -18.97 1.48
N GLY A 28 5.98 -18.86 1.25
CA GLY A 28 4.97 -19.66 1.93
C GLY A 28 4.57 -19.11 3.31
N ASP A 29 5.09 -17.95 3.69
CA ASP A 29 4.75 -17.28 4.95
C ASP A 29 3.32 -16.71 4.93
N ILE A 30 2.71 -16.58 3.75
CA ILE A 30 1.31 -16.14 3.60
C ILE A 30 0.29 -17.05 4.30
N GLU A 31 0.63 -18.33 4.52
CA GLU A 31 -0.24 -19.28 5.22
C GLU A 31 -0.14 -19.15 6.76
N LYS A 32 0.88 -18.44 7.25
CA LYS A 32 1.17 -18.30 8.68
C LYS A 32 0.59 -17.05 9.32
N VAL A 33 0.18 -16.07 8.52
CA VAL A 33 -0.44 -14.81 8.99
C VAL A 33 -1.92 -15.02 9.34
N GLU A 34 -2.53 -14.08 10.06
CA GLU A 34 -3.94 -14.16 10.41
C GLU A 34 -4.83 -14.17 9.16
N GLY A 35 -5.77 -15.12 9.08
CA GLY A 35 -6.59 -15.30 7.88
C GLY A 35 -5.80 -15.82 6.66
N GLY A 36 -4.59 -16.31 6.88
CA GLY A 36 -3.68 -16.86 5.88
C GLY A 36 -4.34 -17.89 4.98
N LYS A 37 -4.19 -17.71 3.67
CA LYS A 37 -4.64 -18.65 2.65
C LYS A 37 -3.56 -18.84 1.62
N LYS A 38 -3.40 -20.08 1.18
CA LYS A 38 -2.51 -20.40 0.08
C LYS A 38 -2.95 -19.66 -1.18
N CYS A 39 -2.05 -18.81 -1.67
CA CYS A 39 -2.26 -18.00 -2.85
C CYS A 39 -1.06 -18.15 -3.78
N THR A 40 -1.33 -18.28 -5.07
CA THR A 40 -0.30 -18.38 -6.10
C THR A 40 -0.20 -17.09 -6.89
N VAL A 41 1.02 -16.60 -7.07
CA VAL A 41 1.30 -15.45 -7.94
C VAL A 41 1.13 -15.88 -9.40
N VAL A 42 0.21 -15.25 -10.11
CA VAL A 42 -0.04 -15.52 -11.54
C VAL A 42 0.81 -14.61 -12.42
N LYS A 43 0.89 -13.32 -12.07
CA LYS A 43 1.66 -12.34 -12.84
C LYS A 43 2.16 -11.23 -11.93
N THR A 44 3.40 -10.79 -12.16
CA THR A 44 3.95 -9.57 -11.54
C THR A 44 4.46 -8.66 -12.65
N ASP A 45 4.24 -7.36 -12.48
CA ASP A 45 4.69 -6.34 -13.40
C ASP A 45 5.20 -5.15 -12.57
N PHE A 46 6.54 -5.11 -12.44
CA PHE A 46 7.30 -4.03 -11.79
C PHE A 46 8.12 -3.25 -12.82
N SER A 47 7.82 -3.42 -14.12
CA SER A 47 8.56 -2.79 -15.22
C SER A 47 8.46 -1.26 -15.23
N GLY A 48 7.50 -0.71 -14.49
CA GLY A 48 7.28 0.71 -14.31
C GLY A 48 8.23 1.39 -13.33
N GLU A 49 9.25 0.72 -12.80
CA GLU A 49 10.18 1.31 -11.85
C GLU A 49 11.43 1.84 -12.54
N ALA A 50 11.69 3.14 -12.38
CA ALA A 50 12.92 3.78 -12.78
C ALA A 50 13.76 4.09 -11.54
N THR A 51 15.00 3.61 -11.51
CA THR A 51 15.97 3.99 -10.48
C THR A 51 16.25 5.49 -10.54
N VAL A 52 16.26 6.17 -9.40
CA VAL A 52 16.60 7.60 -9.32
C VAL A 52 18.12 7.74 -9.50
N PRO A 53 18.61 8.48 -10.53
CA PRO A 53 20.03 8.74 -10.67
C PRO A 53 20.55 9.53 -9.46
N GLY A 54 21.57 9.02 -8.76
CA GLY A 54 22.15 9.65 -7.56
C GLY A 54 21.51 9.25 -6.22
N GLY A 55 20.64 8.24 -6.19
CA GLY A 55 20.14 7.67 -4.94
C GLY A 55 21.20 6.78 -4.27
N ASP A 56 21.98 7.34 -3.35
CA ASP A 56 22.98 6.60 -2.54
C ASP A 56 22.37 5.70 -1.46
N LYS A 57 21.03 5.66 -1.35
CA LYS A 57 20.31 4.77 -0.44
C LYS A 57 19.87 3.52 -1.19
N GLU A 58 20.61 2.43 -0.99
CA GLU A 58 19.99 1.11 -1.01
C GLU A 58 19.03 1.06 0.19
N ASP A 59 17.76 0.77 -0.08
CA ASP A 59 16.81 0.43 0.99
C ASP A 59 17.31 -0.83 1.74
N ARG A 60 16.77 -1.11 2.94
CA ARG A 60 17.22 -2.28 3.72
C ARG A 60 16.81 -3.62 3.09
N LEU A 61 16.16 -3.57 1.91
CA LEU A 61 15.85 -4.69 1.03
C LEU A 61 16.88 -4.85 -0.12
N ASN A 62 18.02 -4.14 -0.05
CA ASN A 62 19.09 -4.09 -1.06
C ASN A 62 18.61 -3.61 -2.45
N GLN A 63 17.76 -2.58 -2.49
CA GLN A 63 17.24 -2.02 -3.73
C GLN A 63 17.46 -0.51 -3.79
N LYS A 64 17.92 -0.03 -4.94
CA LYS A 64 18.09 1.41 -5.20
C LYS A 64 16.74 2.10 -5.14
N GLU A 65 16.70 3.33 -4.61
CA GLU A 65 15.49 4.16 -4.61
C GLU A 65 14.87 4.22 -6.02
N THR A 66 13.61 3.77 -6.15
CA THR A 66 12.88 3.76 -7.42
C THR A 66 11.71 4.72 -7.42
N LYS A 67 11.45 5.32 -8.59
CA LYS A 67 10.22 6.04 -8.89
C LYS A 67 9.38 5.22 -9.86
N THR A 68 8.13 4.98 -9.48
CA THR A 68 7.16 4.30 -10.33
C THR A 68 6.64 5.25 -11.40
N ILE A 69 7.07 5.05 -12.65
CA ILE A 69 6.68 5.79 -13.85
C ILE A 69 5.50 5.15 -14.61
N HIS A 70 5.31 3.83 -14.46
CA HIS A 70 4.12 3.09 -14.90
C HIS A 70 3.51 2.32 -13.73
N PRO A 71 2.19 2.11 -13.67
CA PRO A 71 1.60 1.42 -12.55
C PRO A 71 2.10 -0.01 -12.39
N ASN A 72 2.58 -0.34 -11.19
CA ASN A 72 2.93 -1.70 -10.83
C ASN A 72 1.65 -2.53 -10.69
N ARG A 73 1.72 -3.81 -11.06
CA ARG A 73 0.58 -4.72 -11.01
C ARG A 73 0.99 -6.10 -10.51
N VAL A 74 0.21 -6.64 -9.59
CA VAL A 74 0.29 -8.05 -9.19
C VAL A 74 -1.06 -8.71 -9.40
N VAL A 75 -1.05 -9.86 -10.08
CA VAL A 75 -2.20 -10.75 -10.20
C VAL A 75 -1.87 -12.01 -9.41
N PHE A 76 -2.75 -12.37 -8.48
CA PHE A 76 -2.63 -13.59 -7.69
C PHE A 76 -3.96 -14.34 -7.67
N ARG A 77 -3.89 -15.62 -7.33
CA ARG A 77 -5.04 -16.52 -7.30
C ARG A 77 -5.09 -17.24 -5.97
N GLU A 78 -6.27 -17.29 -5.36
CA GLU A 78 -6.52 -18.15 -4.21
C GLU A 78 -6.58 -19.62 -4.68
N ASP A 79 -5.78 -20.49 -4.07
CA ASP A 79 -5.70 -21.89 -4.50
C ASP A 79 -7.01 -22.66 -4.21
N SER A 80 -7.69 -22.32 -3.11
CA SER A 80 -8.92 -23.01 -2.68
C SER A 80 -10.16 -22.64 -3.51
N SER A 81 -10.32 -21.36 -3.85
CA SER A 81 -11.49 -20.85 -4.58
C SER A 81 -11.26 -20.72 -6.09
N GLY A 82 -9.99 -20.74 -6.52
CA GLY A 82 -9.60 -20.46 -7.90
C GLY A 82 -9.81 -18.99 -8.33
N LYS A 83 -10.30 -18.12 -7.44
CA LYS A 83 -10.56 -16.71 -7.75
C LYS A 83 -9.24 -15.96 -7.94
N ALA A 84 -9.18 -15.18 -9.03
CA ALA A 84 -8.08 -14.27 -9.29
C ALA A 84 -8.39 -12.86 -8.77
N HIS A 85 -7.35 -12.21 -8.24
CA HIS A 85 -7.38 -10.86 -7.69
C HIS A 85 -6.24 -10.06 -8.30
N THR A 86 -6.45 -8.74 -8.43
CA THR A 86 -5.44 -7.84 -8.99
C THR A 86 -5.19 -6.69 -8.04
N ILE A 87 -3.92 -6.39 -7.80
CA ILE A 87 -3.48 -5.23 -7.05
C ILE A 87 -2.75 -4.29 -8.01
N PHE A 88 -3.16 -3.03 -8.00
CA PHE A 88 -2.54 -1.96 -8.76
C PHE A 88 -1.89 -0.96 -7.82
N ALA A 89 -0.64 -0.59 -8.10
CA ALA A 89 0.09 0.44 -7.38
C ALA A 89 0.65 1.46 -8.39
N PRO A 90 -0.08 2.56 -8.68
CA PRO A 90 0.44 3.64 -9.50
C PRO A 90 1.55 4.40 -8.76
N GLY A 91 2.35 5.15 -9.54
CA GLY A 91 3.25 6.14 -8.96
C GLY A 91 2.51 7.25 -8.21
N GLY A 92 3.24 7.97 -7.36
CA GLY A 92 2.70 9.12 -6.62
C GLY A 92 2.97 10.48 -7.26
N ASP A 93 3.82 10.55 -8.30
CA ASP A 93 4.26 11.82 -8.90
C ASP A 93 3.20 12.39 -9.85
N ARG A 94 2.32 13.22 -9.26
CA ARG A 94 1.19 13.87 -9.93
C ARG A 94 1.60 14.88 -11.01
N ALA A 95 2.85 15.37 -10.99
CA ALA A 95 3.34 16.29 -12.01
C ALA A 95 3.50 15.60 -13.38
N ARG A 96 3.62 14.26 -13.40
CA ARG A 96 3.73 13.49 -14.64
C ARG A 96 2.36 13.04 -15.13
N SER A 97 1.98 13.50 -16.33
CA SER A 97 0.69 13.18 -16.96
C SER A 97 0.40 11.66 -17.03
N VAL A 98 1.41 10.85 -17.33
CA VAL A 98 1.28 9.38 -17.41
C VAL A 98 0.89 8.77 -16.07
N ILE A 99 1.53 9.23 -14.98
CA ILE A 99 1.24 8.75 -13.62
C ILE A 99 -0.15 9.23 -13.19
N ARG A 100 -0.48 10.50 -13.46
CA ARG A 100 -1.81 11.06 -13.18
C ARG A 100 -2.91 10.26 -13.88
N MET A 101 -2.71 9.91 -15.15
CA MET A 101 -3.63 9.05 -15.89
C MET A 101 -3.75 7.67 -15.22
N GLY A 102 -2.63 7.06 -14.84
CA GLY A 102 -2.62 5.79 -14.10
C GLY A 102 -3.41 5.84 -12.80
N ILE A 103 -3.25 6.91 -12.01
CA ILE A 103 -4.02 7.13 -10.77
C ILE A 103 -5.52 7.20 -11.08
N ILE A 104 -5.93 8.00 -12.08
CA ILE A 104 -7.35 8.15 -12.48
C ILE A 104 -7.93 6.83 -12.97
N THR A 105 -7.19 6.09 -13.79
CA THR A 105 -7.62 4.79 -14.31
C THR A 105 -7.83 3.81 -13.17
N ILE A 106 -6.84 3.68 -12.27
CA ILE A 106 -6.90 2.75 -11.14
C ILE A 106 -8.02 3.11 -10.18
N SER A 107 -8.16 4.40 -9.86
CA SER A 107 -9.22 4.87 -8.96
C SER A 107 -10.64 4.63 -9.52
N ARG A 108 -10.78 4.41 -10.84
CA ARG A 108 -12.06 4.06 -11.48
C ARG A 108 -12.32 2.56 -11.56
N ILE A 109 -11.29 1.73 -11.78
CA ILE A 109 -11.45 0.28 -11.97
C ILE A 109 -11.30 -0.53 -10.68
N ALA A 110 -10.74 0.08 -9.63
CA ALA A 110 -10.56 -0.57 -8.34
C ALA A 110 -11.92 -0.72 -7.65
N THR A 111 -12.25 -1.96 -7.27
CA THR A 111 -13.44 -2.27 -6.47
C THR A 111 -13.22 -1.92 -5.00
N GLN A 112 -11.96 -1.93 -4.54
CA GLN A 112 -11.55 -1.51 -3.21
C GLN A 112 -10.32 -0.60 -3.34
N ILE A 113 -10.28 0.48 -2.55
CA ILE A 113 -9.12 1.37 -2.48
C ILE A 113 -8.49 1.26 -1.09
N ILE A 114 -7.16 1.16 -1.07
CA ILE A 114 -6.37 1.33 0.14
C ILE A 114 -5.62 2.65 0.01
N ALA A 115 -5.99 3.62 0.85
CA ALA A 115 -5.29 4.89 0.95
C ALA A 115 -4.05 4.72 1.84
N VAL A 116 -2.87 4.80 1.24
CA VAL A 116 -1.58 4.59 1.90
C VAL A 116 -0.98 5.93 2.32
N PHE A 117 -0.69 6.06 3.61
CA PHE A 117 -0.03 7.19 4.24
C PHE A 117 1.30 6.74 4.85
N SER A 118 2.27 7.64 4.89
CA SER A 118 3.62 7.42 5.40
C SER A 118 3.82 8.16 6.72
N CYS A 119 4.38 7.50 7.73
CA CYS A 119 4.65 8.10 9.04
C CYS A 119 5.83 9.10 9.06
N ASP A 120 6.75 9.02 8.09
CA ASP A 120 7.94 9.87 7.99
C ASP A 120 7.69 11.24 7.32
N ARG A 121 6.44 11.56 6.99
CA ARG A 121 6.10 12.78 6.23
C ARG A 121 4.84 13.46 6.77
N PRO A 122 4.73 14.80 6.66
CA PRO A 122 3.54 15.53 7.06
C PRO A 122 2.28 15.03 6.31
N LEU A 123 1.18 14.81 7.03
CA LEU A 123 -0.08 14.34 6.45
C LEU A 123 -0.66 15.35 5.47
N GLU A 124 -0.47 16.64 5.71
CA GLU A 124 -1.02 17.73 4.90
C GLU A 124 -0.54 17.64 3.44
N LYS A 125 0.74 17.33 3.24
CA LYS A 125 1.32 17.11 1.90
C LYS A 125 0.76 15.84 1.25
N GLN A 126 0.49 14.82 2.04
CA GLN A 126 -0.10 13.57 1.54
C GLN A 126 -1.59 13.74 1.20
N PHE A 127 -2.32 14.59 1.92
CA PHE A 127 -3.70 14.94 1.60
C PHE A 127 -3.84 15.65 0.25
N GLU A 128 -2.86 16.45 -0.15
CA GLU A 128 -2.85 17.05 -1.49
C GLU A 128 -2.97 15.99 -2.58
N PHE A 129 -2.26 14.85 -2.45
CA PHE A 129 -2.38 13.74 -3.39
C PHE A 129 -3.83 13.29 -3.52
N PHE A 130 -4.50 13.07 -2.39
CA PHE A 130 -5.86 12.57 -2.39
C PHE A 130 -6.89 13.61 -2.85
N ARG A 131 -6.64 14.92 -2.67
CA ARG A 131 -7.49 15.99 -3.22
C ARG A 131 -7.60 15.92 -4.74
N ASP A 132 -6.53 15.51 -5.41
CA ASP A 132 -6.51 15.38 -6.87
C ASP A 132 -7.17 14.11 -7.40
N VAL A 133 -7.34 13.10 -6.54
CA VAL A 133 -8.02 11.85 -6.91
C VAL A 133 -9.53 12.08 -6.87
N ARG A 134 -10.15 12.13 -8.06
CA ARG A 134 -11.58 12.44 -8.21
C ARG A 134 -12.52 11.28 -7.93
N PHE A 135 -12.11 10.06 -8.26
CA PHE A 135 -12.96 8.88 -8.13
C PHE A 135 -12.55 8.08 -6.91
N PHE A 136 -13.49 7.93 -5.98
CA PHE A 136 -13.37 7.06 -4.81
C PHE A 136 -14.65 6.25 -4.68
N PRO A 137 -14.56 5.00 -4.20
CA PRO A 137 -15.72 4.34 -3.65
C PRO A 137 -16.14 5.04 -2.36
N ASP A 138 -17.40 4.90 -1.97
CA ASP A 138 -17.95 5.47 -0.73
C ASP A 138 -17.25 4.94 0.52
N ASN A 139 -16.61 3.77 0.41
CA ASN A 139 -15.92 3.11 1.49
C ASN A 139 -14.51 2.70 1.06
N ILE A 140 -13.51 3.11 1.84
CA ILE A 140 -12.10 2.79 1.61
C ILE A 140 -11.48 2.10 2.82
N PHE A 141 -10.29 1.53 2.61
CA PHE A 141 -9.39 1.11 3.68
C PHE A 141 -8.24 2.11 3.78
N VAL A 142 -7.64 2.24 4.95
CA VAL A 142 -6.45 3.08 5.17
C VAL A 142 -5.29 2.23 5.64
N CYS A 143 -4.12 2.50 5.08
CA CYS A 143 -2.85 1.91 5.49
C CYS A 143 -1.92 3.03 5.98
N ILE A 144 -1.52 2.99 7.24
CA ILE A 144 -0.50 3.85 7.83
C ILE A 144 0.80 3.05 7.84
N ASN A 145 1.73 3.45 6.99
CA ASN A 145 2.94 2.70 6.66
C ASN A 145 4.21 3.38 7.19
N LYS A 146 5.29 2.60 7.26
CA LYS A 146 6.60 3.00 7.81
C LYS A 146 6.57 3.36 9.29
N ILE A 147 5.84 2.58 10.08
CA ILE A 147 5.74 2.79 11.52
C ILE A 147 7.11 2.77 12.22
N ASP A 148 8.07 2.02 11.67
CA ASP A 148 9.45 1.92 12.12
C ASP A 148 10.21 3.26 12.13
N LEU A 149 9.73 4.25 11.37
CA LEU A 149 10.33 5.58 11.31
C LEU A 149 9.81 6.54 12.40
N ILE A 150 8.92 6.07 13.28
CA ILE A 150 8.48 6.84 14.44
C ILE A 150 9.39 6.55 15.64
N GLU A 151 10.24 7.51 16.00
CA GLU A 151 11.20 7.34 17.11
C GLU A 151 10.56 7.31 18.51
N LYS A 152 9.43 8.00 18.72
CA LYS A 152 8.73 8.13 20.02
C LYS A 152 7.23 8.30 19.84
N ASP A 153 6.48 7.76 20.82
CA ASP A 153 5.02 7.86 20.95
C ASP A 153 4.27 7.35 19.70
N ALA A 154 4.71 6.21 19.16
CA ALA A 154 4.17 5.63 17.93
C ALA A 154 2.64 5.49 17.97
N GLU A 155 2.09 4.91 19.04
CA GLU A 155 0.65 4.76 19.24
C GLU A 155 -0.08 6.10 19.18
N LYS A 156 0.39 7.09 19.96
CA LYS A 156 -0.24 8.41 20.02
C LYS A 156 -0.21 9.10 18.66
N LYS A 157 0.92 9.08 17.96
CA LYS A 157 1.04 9.70 16.62
C LYS A 157 0.16 9.00 15.59
N VAL A 158 0.01 7.68 15.69
CA VAL A 158 -0.90 6.92 14.84
C VAL A 158 -2.35 7.32 15.11
N GLU A 159 -2.78 7.44 16.37
CA GLU A 159 -4.14 7.86 16.72
C GLU A 159 -4.44 9.30 16.29
N GLU A 160 -3.48 10.22 16.46
CA GLU A 160 -3.58 11.57 15.90
C GLU A 160 -3.69 11.55 14.38
N ALA A 161 -2.94 10.68 13.70
CA ALA A 161 -2.99 10.53 12.26
C ALA A 161 -4.35 9.97 11.80
N LYS A 162 -4.87 8.93 12.46
CA LYS A 162 -6.21 8.36 12.20
C LYS A 162 -7.28 9.43 12.27
N THR A 163 -7.29 10.23 13.33
CA THR A 163 -8.26 11.32 13.52
C THR A 163 -8.22 12.32 12.34
N LYS A 164 -7.02 12.78 11.96
CA LYS A 164 -6.85 13.72 10.84
C LYS A 164 -7.25 13.11 9.50
N ILE A 165 -6.93 11.84 9.27
CA ILE A 165 -7.28 11.11 8.05
C ILE A 165 -8.80 10.93 7.96
N GLU A 166 -9.45 10.57 9.07
CA GLU A 166 -10.89 10.43 9.16
C GLU A 166 -11.59 11.75 8.83
N ASP A 167 -11.18 12.84 9.46
CA ASP A 167 -11.74 14.17 9.20
C ASP A 167 -11.60 14.57 7.72
N PHE A 168 -10.43 14.31 7.13
CA PHE A 168 -10.17 14.60 5.72
C PHE A 168 -11.10 13.84 4.77
N PHE A 169 -11.29 12.52 4.97
CA PHE A 169 -12.16 11.72 4.11
C PHE A 169 -13.65 11.95 4.39
N LYS A 170 -14.02 12.22 5.64
CA LYS A 170 -15.40 12.56 6.04
C LYS A 170 -15.89 13.84 5.36
N GLN A 171 -15.05 14.87 5.25
CA GLN A 171 -15.37 16.09 4.49
C GLN A 171 -15.67 15.80 3.01
N ARG A 172 -15.15 14.68 2.49
CA ARG A 172 -15.35 14.22 1.11
C ARG A 172 -16.48 13.19 0.99
N LYS A 173 -17.21 12.92 2.08
CA LYS A 173 -18.27 11.90 2.17
C LYS A 173 -17.77 10.48 1.88
N ILE A 174 -16.51 10.20 2.22
CA ILE A 174 -15.90 8.88 2.09
C ILE A 174 -15.73 8.31 3.49
N SER A 175 -16.24 7.09 3.70
CA SER A 175 -16.14 6.35 4.95
C SER A 175 -14.89 5.46 4.96
N ILE A 176 -14.25 5.35 6.11
CA ILE A 176 -13.11 4.45 6.32
C ILE A 176 -13.62 3.18 6.99
N LYS A 177 -13.46 2.02 6.35
CA LYS A 177 -13.86 0.72 6.89
C LYS A 177 -12.94 0.27 8.02
N GLU A 178 -11.64 0.42 7.81
CA GLU A 178 -10.62 -0.10 8.71
C GLU A 178 -9.27 0.57 8.46
N TYR A 179 -8.46 0.62 9.52
CA TYR A 179 -7.07 1.07 9.50
C TYR A 179 -6.12 -0.12 9.68
N PHE A 180 -5.09 -0.16 8.85
CA PHE A 180 -3.98 -1.11 8.96
C PHE A 180 -2.69 -0.33 9.22
N ILE A 181 -1.89 -0.82 10.18
CA ILE A 181 -0.59 -0.24 10.52
C ILE A 181 0.49 -1.20 10.04
N THR A 182 1.43 -0.70 9.24
CA THR A 182 2.43 -1.52 8.55
C THR A 182 3.81 -0.90 8.58
N CYS A 183 4.85 -1.72 8.42
CA CYS A 183 6.23 -1.30 8.21
C CYS A 183 6.61 -1.44 6.73
N ALA A 184 6.29 -2.61 6.15
CA ALA A 184 6.59 -2.96 4.77
C ALA A 184 8.09 -2.93 4.41
N GLU A 185 8.96 -3.10 5.40
CA GLU A 185 10.42 -3.10 5.24
C GLU A 185 11.11 -4.08 6.22
N SER A 186 12.37 -4.44 5.94
CA SER A 186 13.20 -5.27 6.83
C SER A 186 14.11 -4.38 7.68
N VAL A 187 13.68 -4.07 8.90
CA VAL A 187 14.36 -3.11 9.77
C VAL A 187 15.08 -3.86 10.89
N LYS A 188 16.42 -3.83 10.90
CA LYS A 188 17.19 -4.37 12.04
C LYS A 188 16.98 -3.50 13.28
N GLY A 189 16.65 -4.13 14.40
CA GLY A 189 16.53 -3.46 15.71
C GLY A 189 15.20 -2.75 15.98
N PHE A 190 14.20 -2.90 15.10
CA PHE A 190 12.82 -2.50 15.42
C PHE A 190 12.11 -3.73 16.00
N GLU A 191 11.69 -3.63 17.26
CA GLU A 191 10.83 -4.63 17.88
C GLU A 191 9.49 -4.63 17.12
N ASP A 192 8.89 -5.81 16.91
CA ASP A 192 7.63 -6.01 16.17
C ASP A 192 7.62 -5.81 14.65
N VAL A 193 8.78 -5.68 13.98
CA VAL A 193 8.86 -5.64 12.48
C VAL A 193 8.05 -6.75 11.83
N GLN A 194 8.16 -7.98 12.35
CA GLN A 194 7.46 -9.12 11.80
C GLN A 194 5.95 -8.94 11.89
N THR A 195 5.44 -8.54 13.06
CA THR A 195 4.02 -8.26 13.28
C THR A 195 3.48 -7.23 12.29
N TYR A 196 4.16 -6.09 12.13
CA TYR A 196 3.72 -5.06 11.19
C TYR A 196 3.89 -5.45 9.71
N ASN A 197 4.79 -6.38 9.41
CA ASN A 197 4.92 -6.95 8.08
C ASN A 197 3.83 -8.01 7.81
N ASP A 198 3.43 -8.79 8.81
CA ASP A 198 2.31 -9.72 8.74
C ASP A 198 1.01 -8.95 8.45
N HIS A 199 0.77 -7.83 9.14
CA HIS A 199 -0.36 -6.94 8.88
C HIS A 199 -0.45 -6.48 7.41
N THR A 200 0.67 -6.39 6.69
CA THR A 200 0.68 -6.03 5.26
C THR A 200 0.01 -7.12 4.43
N ALA A 201 0.30 -8.38 4.73
CA ALA A 201 -0.30 -9.52 4.06
C ALA A 201 -1.76 -9.71 4.49
N GLU A 202 -2.04 -9.60 5.78
CA GLU A 202 -3.38 -9.73 6.36
C GLU A 202 -4.34 -8.67 5.79
N MET A 203 -3.90 -7.42 5.67
CA MET A 203 -4.66 -6.35 5.04
C MET A 203 -5.13 -6.76 3.64
N ILE A 204 -4.21 -7.23 2.79
CA ILE A 204 -4.54 -7.58 1.41
C ILE A 204 -5.46 -8.80 1.37
N LEU A 205 -5.16 -9.85 2.15
CA LEU A 205 -5.98 -11.06 2.23
C LEU A 205 -7.39 -10.76 2.72
N LYS A 206 -7.52 -10.01 3.82
CA LYS A 206 -8.81 -9.60 4.40
C LYS A 206 -9.66 -8.86 3.38
N ILE A 207 -9.05 -7.92 2.65
CA ILE A 207 -9.74 -7.17 1.61
C ILE A 207 -10.13 -8.07 0.44
N THR A 208 -9.28 -9.00 0.01
CA THR A 208 -9.64 -9.86 -1.14
C THR A 208 -10.63 -10.97 -0.82
N ILE A 209 -10.64 -11.47 0.41
CA ILE A 209 -11.45 -12.61 0.83
C ILE A 209 -12.83 -12.18 1.34
N ASN A 210 -12.91 -11.04 2.03
CA ASN A 210 -14.15 -10.56 2.67
C ASN A 210 -14.88 -9.48 1.86
N SER A 211 -14.44 -9.20 0.63
CA SER A 211 -15.11 -8.26 -0.30
C SER A 211 -16.08 -8.93 -1.26
#